data_AF-A0A820NMS3-F1
#
_entry.id   AF-A0A820NMS3-F1
#
_cell.length_a   1.000
_cell.length_b   1.000
_cell.length_c   1.000
_cell.angle_alpha   90.00
_cell.angle_beta   90.00
_cell.angle_gamma   90.00
#
_symmetry.space_group_name_H-M   'P 1'
#
loop_
_entity.id
_entity.type
_entity.pdbx_description
1 polymer ?
#
loop_
_entity_poly.entity_id
_entity_poly.type
_entity_poly.pdbx_seq_one_letter_code
_entity_poly.pdbx_strand_id
1 'polypeptide(L)'
;PEILFTENETNFKKLYDSENESAYVKDAFHEYLIDGKKDAVNPTCQGTKTALHYKFNVEGNSSKILYFRLYKLSDDGNIPKKITRQQMSEIFNQRKQEADLFYESIYEGKLNKDEKNIIRQAYAGLLNSKQFYYYIVKDWLDGEGKHFMPKFDEKRQAILKNKEWRHM
;
A
#
# COMPACT_ATOMS: atom_id res chain seq x y z
N PRO A 1 -6.84 -8.63 -17.41
CA PRO A 1 -6.86 -9.33 -16.10
C PRO A 1 -8.27 -9.21 -15.54
N GLU A 2 -8.64 -10.12 -14.65
CA GLU A 2 -9.83 -9.91 -13.82
C GLU A 2 -9.49 -8.81 -12.79
N ILE A 3 -10.38 -7.83 -12.61
CA ILE A 3 -10.20 -6.74 -11.66
C ILE A 3 -11.12 -7.03 -10.47
N LEU A 4 -10.51 -7.25 -9.31
CA LEU A 4 -11.21 -7.60 -8.09
C LEU A 4 -11.30 -6.38 -7.19
N PHE A 5 -12.43 -6.22 -6.51
CA PHE A 5 -12.66 -5.13 -5.57
C PHE A 5 -13.16 -5.67 -4.22
N THR A 6 -12.83 -4.96 -3.15
CA THR A 6 -13.34 -5.21 -1.80
C THR A 6 -13.20 -3.93 -0.97
N GLU A 7 -13.72 -3.93 0.25
CA GLU A 7 -13.47 -2.86 1.20
C GLU A 7 -12.26 -3.14 2.11
N ASN A 8 -11.71 -2.06 2.68
CA ASN A 8 -10.72 -2.11 3.76
C ASN A 8 -11.37 -2.38 5.13
N GLU A 9 -12.51 -3.05 5.15
CA GLU A 9 -13.20 -3.37 6.40
C GLU A 9 -12.58 -4.57 7.12
N THR A 10 -12.63 -4.53 8.45
CA THR A 10 -12.14 -5.62 9.28
C THR A 10 -13.09 -6.80 9.20
N ASN A 11 -12.53 -8.01 9.04
CA ASN A 11 -13.29 -9.25 9.08
C ASN A 11 -13.62 -9.64 10.54
N PHE A 12 -14.64 -8.99 11.09
CA PHE A 12 -15.16 -9.22 12.43
C PHE A 12 -15.62 -10.65 12.63
N LYS A 13 -16.24 -11.26 11.63
CA LYS A 13 -16.69 -12.66 11.68
C LYS A 13 -15.55 -13.62 11.96
N LYS A 14 -14.42 -13.43 11.28
CA LYS A 14 -13.26 -14.30 11.43
C LYS A 14 -12.46 -14.01 12.71
N LEU A 15 -12.37 -12.74 13.12
CA LEU A 15 -11.52 -12.32 14.24
C LEU A 15 -12.22 -12.39 15.60
N TYR A 16 -13.53 -12.15 15.64
CA TYR A 16 -14.28 -11.94 16.87
C TYR A 16 -15.62 -12.68 16.91
N ASP A 17 -15.91 -13.52 15.90
CA ASP A 17 -17.19 -14.24 15.77
C ASP A 17 -18.42 -13.32 15.82
N SER A 18 -18.29 -12.10 15.27
CA SER A 18 -19.36 -11.10 15.21
C SER A 18 -19.70 -10.74 13.76
N GLU A 19 -20.88 -10.15 13.54
CA GLU A 19 -21.30 -9.78 12.18
C GLU A 19 -20.37 -8.73 11.55
N ASN A 20 -20.14 -8.85 10.25
CA ASN A 20 -19.43 -7.83 9.47
C ASN A 20 -20.41 -6.74 9.03
N GLU A 21 -19.96 -5.49 9.04
CA GLU A 21 -20.75 -4.36 8.51
C GLU A 21 -20.97 -4.45 6.99
N SER A 22 -20.05 -5.10 6.28
CA SER A 22 -20.09 -5.35 4.84
C SER A 22 -19.79 -6.83 4.55
N ALA A 23 -20.40 -7.36 3.49
CA ALA A 23 -20.06 -8.68 2.98
C ALA A 23 -18.63 -8.74 2.39
N TYR A 24 -18.09 -7.59 1.95
CA TYR A 24 -16.78 -7.49 1.29
C TYR A 24 -15.77 -6.90 2.25
N VAL A 25 -14.94 -7.76 2.85
CA VAL A 25 -13.93 -7.38 3.86
C VAL A 25 -12.51 -7.54 3.30
N LYS A 26 -11.52 -7.05 4.05
CA LYS A 26 -10.12 -6.99 3.61
C LYS A 26 -9.49 -8.35 3.23
N ASP A 27 -10.07 -9.45 3.68
CA ASP A 27 -9.62 -10.82 3.39
C ASP A 27 -10.10 -11.36 2.03
N ALA A 28 -10.99 -10.64 1.34
CA ALA A 28 -11.68 -11.10 0.13
C ALA A 28 -10.76 -11.65 -0.96
N PHE A 29 -9.60 -11.04 -1.22
CA PHE A 29 -8.69 -11.52 -2.25
C PHE A 29 -8.07 -12.88 -1.91
N HIS A 30 -7.82 -13.14 -0.63
CA HIS A 30 -7.34 -14.44 -0.17
C HIS A 30 -8.45 -15.49 -0.35
N GLU A 31 -9.65 -15.20 0.13
CA GLU A 31 -10.80 -16.12 0.02
C GLU A 31 -11.14 -16.42 -1.45
N TYR A 32 -11.03 -15.42 -2.33
CA TYR A 32 -11.30 -15.56 -3.75
C TYR A 32 -10.26 -16.43 -4.49
N LEU A 33 -8.97 -16.26 -4.17
CA LEU A 33 -7.86 -16.90 -4.89
C LEU A 33 -7.47 -18.25 -4.31
N ILE A 34 -7.45 -18.37 -2.97
CA ILE A 34 -6.98 -19.55 -2.26
C ILE A 34 -8.14 -20.47 -1.92
N ASP A 35 -9.22 -19.93 -1.35
CA ASP A 35 -10.38 -20.73 -0.91
C ASP A 35 -11.41 -20.94 -2.02
N GLY A 36 -11.26 -20.26 -3.15
CA GLY A 36 -12.15 -20.37 -4.31
C GLY A 36 -13.53 -19.72 -4.12
N LYS A 37 -13.74 -18.92 -3.06
CA LYS A 37 -15.01 -18.24 -2.77
C LYS A 37 -15.20 -17.02 -3.68
N LYS A 38 -15.85 -17.24 -4.82
CA LYS A 38 -16.00 -16.23 -5.87
C LYS A 38 -16.90 -15.05 -5.49
N ASP A 39 -17.74 -15.23 -4.49
CA ASP A 39 -18.63 -14.24 -3.90
C ASP A 39 -17.96 -13.36 -2.84
N ALA A 40 -16.71 -13.64 -2.45
CA ALA A 40 -15.99 -12.86 -1.45
C ALA A 40 -15.60 -11.44 -1.92
N VAL A 41 -15.56 -11.21 -3.24
CA VAL A 41 -15.21 -9.91 -3.86
C VAL A 41 -16.46 -9.18 -4.32
N ASN A 42 -16.39 -7.85 -4.37
CA ASN A 42 -17.53 -7.02 -4.77
C ASN A 42 -17.80 -7.10 -6.29
N PRO A 43 -18.94 -7.67 -6.73
CA PRO A 43 -19.25 -7.83 -8.15
C PRO A 43 -19.59 -6.50 -8.84
N THR A 44 -19.86 -5.41 -8.10
CA THR A 44 -20.17 -4.09 -8.68
C THR A 44 -18.92 -3.34 -9.15
N CYS A 45 -17.73 -3.94 -9.02
CA CYS A 45 -16.44 -3.34 -9.36
C CYS A 45 -16.16 -2.02 -8.63
N GLN A 46 -16.55 -1.95 -7.36
CA GLN A 46 -16.33 -0.78 -6.50
C GLN A 46 -15.72 -1.20 -5.16
N GLY A 47 -14.91 -0.32 -4.59
CA GLY A 47 -14.46 -0.45 -3.22
C GLY A 47 -13.16 0.28 -2.94
N THR A 48 -12.79 0.33 -1.66
CA THR A 48 -11.58 1.00 -1.17
C THR A 48 -10.29 0.21 -1.42
N LYS A 49 -10.37 -1.06 -1.83
CA LYS A 49 -9.25 -1.87 -2.30
C LYS A 49 -9.53 -2.47 -3.67
N THR A 50 -8.49 -2.58 -4.49
CA THR A 50 -8.54 -3.25 -5.79
C THR A 50 -7.31 -4.14 -6.01
N ALA A 51 -7.50 -5.23 -6.75
CA ALA A 51 -6.43 -6.13 -7.18
C ALA A 51 -6.60 -6.51 -8.66
N LEU A 52 -5.49 -6.53 -9.40
CA LEU A 52 -5.45 -7.04 -10.76
C LEU A 52 -5.00 -8.50 -10.75
N HIS A 53 -5.91 -9.43 -11.00
CA HIS A 53 -5.62 -10.85 -11.02
C HIS A 53 -5.12 -11.27 -12.42
N TYR A 54 -3.83 -11.60 -12.48
CA TYR A 54 -3.17 -12.14 -13.66
C TYR A 54 -2.77 -13.59 -13.41
N LYS A 55 -3.11 -14.48 -14.35
CA LYS A 55 -2.70 -15.89 -14.34
C LYS A 55 -1.79 -16.15 -15.53
N PHE A 56 -0.59 -16.66 -15.26
CA PHE A 56 0.37 -17.06 -16.29
C PHE A 56 0.87 -18.47 -16.04
N ASN A 57 1.07 -19.21 -17.13
CA ASN A 57 1.99 -20.35 -17.12
C ASN A 57 3.34 -19.81 -17.61
N VAL A 58 4.38 -20.00 -16.79
CA VAL A 58 5.75 -19.54 -17.09
C VAL A 58 6.61 -20.78 -17.22
N GLU A 59 7.05 -21.07 -18.43
CA GLU A 59 7.90 -22.21 -18.74
C GLU A 59 9.29 -22.05 -18.11
N GLY A 60 10.00 -23.17 -17.92
CA GLY A 60 11.38 -23.17 -17.45
C GLY A 60 12.27 -22.27 -18.31
N ASN A 61 13.17 -21.51 -17.67
CA ASN A 61 14.05 -20.53 -18.31
C ASN A 61 13.32 -19.41 -19.10
N SER A 62 12.02 -19.20 -18.85
CA SER A 62 11.25 -18.10 -19.47
C SER A 62 10.84 -17.05 -18.44
N SER A 63 10.39 -15.89 -18.92
CA SER A 63 9.85 -14.83 -18.06
C SER A 63 8.63 -14.17 -18.70
N LYS A 64 7.77 -13.60 -17.86
CA LYS A 64 6.68 -12.71 -18.25
C LYS A 64 6.91 -11.37 -17.56
N ILE A 65 6.77 -10.28 -18.32
CA ILE A 65 7.00 -8.94 -17.82
C ILE A 65 5.73 -8.13 -18.02
N LEU A 66 5.21 -7.59 -16.92
CA LEU A 66 4.09 -6.66 -16.91
C LEU A 66 4.58 -5.26 -16.60
N TYR A 67 4.03 -4.27 -17.29
CA TYR A 67 4.32 -2.87 -17.08
C TYR A 67 3.04 -2.16 -16.67
N PHE A 68 3.11 -1.46 -15.54
CA PHE A 68 1.99 -0.69 -15.01
C PHE A 68 2.38 0.77 -14.94
N ARG A 69 1.45 1.64 -15.33
CA ARG A 69 1.58 3.07 -15.16
C ARG A 69 0.39 3.57 -14.37
N LEU A 70 0.63 3.99 -13.15
CA LEU A 70 -0.31 4.82 -12.42
C LEU A 70 -0.24 6.23 -12.99
N TYR A 71 -1.40 6.83 -13.22
CA TYR A 71 -1.51 8.21 -13.64
C TYR A 71 -2.70 8.85 -12.94
N LYS A 72 -2.58 10.14 -12.64
CA LYS A 72 -3.70 10.95 -12.19
C LYS A 72 -4.57 11.29 -13.41
N LEU A 73 -5.87 11.14 -13.30
CA LEU A 73 -6.80 11.74 -14.25
C LEU A 73 -6.68 13.27 -14.14
N SER A 74 -6.58 13.96 -15.25
CA SER A 74 -6.63 15.43 -15.24
C SER A 74 -8.03 15.89 -14.83
N ASP A 75 -8.12 17.14 -14.38
CA ASP A 75 -9.37 17.68 -13.82
C ASP A 75 -10.50 17.76 -14.87
N ASP A 76 -10.14 17.76 -16.16
CA ASP A 76 -11.04 17.67 -17.32
C ASP A 76 -11.38 16.21 -17.73
N GLY A 77 -10.94 15.23 -16.94
CA GLY A 77 -11.18 13.80 -17.18
C GLY A 77 -10.29 13.19 -18.27
N ASN A 78 -9.35 13.93 -18.84
CA ASN A 78 -8.50 13.41 -19.89
C ASN A 78 -7.52 12.33 -19.38
N ILE A 79 -7.42 11.26 -20.15
CA ILE A 79 -6.47 10.18 -19.90
C ILE A 79 -5.15 10.54 -20.60
N PRO A 80 -4.01 10.56 -19.88
CA PRO A 80 -2.71 10.76 -20.51
C PRO A 80 -2.46 9.77 -21.64
N LYS A 81 -1.84 10.24 -22.72
CA LYS A 81 -1.53 9.40 -23.88
C LYS A 81 -0.81 8.12 -23.44
N LYS A 82 -1.27 6.99 -23.99
CA LYS A 82 -0.61 5.69 -23.81
C LYS A 82 0.83 5.79 -24.29
N ILE A 83 1.75 5.28 -23.48
CA ILE A 83 3.16 5.17 -23.82
C ILE A 83 3.48 3.74 -24.25
N THR A 84 4.43 3.61 -25.15
CA THR A 84 4.87 2.30 -25.63
C THR A 84 5.74 1.61 -24.58
N ARG A 85 5.92 0.29 -24.74
CA ARG A 85 6.86 -0.48 -23.91
C ARG A 85 8.29 0.04 -24.03
N GLN A 86 8.67 0.46 -25.23
CA GLN A 86 9.99 1.04 -25.48
C GLN A 86 10.17 2.33 -24.68
N GLN A 87 9.20 3.25 -24.76
CA GLN A 87 9.23 4.50 -23.99
C GLN A 87 9.27 4.25 -22.48
N MET A 88 8.51 3.26 -21.97
CA MET A 88 8.62 2.87 -20.55
C MET A 88 10.02 2.37 -20.18
N SER A 89 10.63 1.56 -21.05
CA SER A 89 11.97 1.03 -20.81
C SER A 89 13.03 2.14 -20.86
N GLU A 90 12.89 3.10 -21.77
CA GLU A 90 13.74 4.29 -21.86
C GLU A 90 13.62 5.15 -20.59
N ILE A 91 12.39 5.47 -20.15
CA ILE A 91 12.14 6.21 -18.91
C ILE A 91 12.74 5.48 -17.71
N PHE A 92 12.52 4.17 -17.60
CA PHE A 92 13.05 3.38 -16.48
C PHE A 92 14.58 3.38 -16.45
N ASN A 93 15.23 3.16 -17.61
CA ASN A 93 16.69 3.19 -17.72
C ASN A 93 17.25 4.58 -17.41
N GLN A 94 16.58 5.63 -17.88
CA GLN A 94 16.96 7.01 -17.59
C GLN A 94 16.89 7.29 -16.08
N ARG A 95 15.78 6.95 -15.41
CA ARG A 95 15.64 7.14 -13.94
C ARG A 95 16.68 6.35 -13.16
N LYS A 96 17.03 5.15 -13.63
CA LYS A 96 18.12 4.35 -13.03
C LYS A 96 19.47 5.05 -13.16
N GLN A 97 19.81 5.54 -14.35
CA GLN A 97 21.06 6.27 -14.59
C GLN A 97 21.16 7.55 -13.74
N GLU A 98 20.09 8.33 -13.65
CA GLU A 98 20.02 9.52 -12.81
C GLU A 98 20.23 9.18 -11.33
N ALA A 99 19.61 8.10 -10.85
CA ALA A 99 19.82 7.63 -9.48
C ALA A 99 21.26 7.13 -9.26
N ASP A 100 21.85 6.44 -10.24
CA ASP A 100 23.24 6.00 -10.19
C ASP A 100 24.19 7.21 -10.07
N LEU A 101 24.02 8.23 -10.91
CA LEU A 101 24.79 9.47 -10.89
C LEU A 101 24.64 10.23 -9.56
N PHE A 102 23.41 10.30 -9.03
CA PHE A 102 23.14 10.95 -7.75
C PHE A 102 23.92 10.28 -6.61
N TYR A 103 23.86 8.96 -6.48
CA TYR A 103 24.57 8.27 -5.40
C TYR A 103 26.09 8.28 -5.61
N GLU A 104 26.58 8.23 -6.84
CA GLU A 104 28.00 8.43 -7.13
C GLU A 104 28.51 9.80 -6.66
N SER A 105 27.67 10.85 -6.68
CA SER A 105 28.03 12.16 -6.15
C SER A 105 28.05 12.25 -4.62
N ILE A 106 27.46 11.27 -3.93
CA ILE A 106 27.37 11.23 -2.46
C ILE A 106 28.50 10.38 -1.86
N TYR A 107 28.96 9.36 -2.57
CA TYR A 107 29.99 8.46 -2.06
C TYR A 107 31.28 9.21 -1.76
N GLU A 108 31.74 9.13 -0.51
CA GLU A 108 33.03 9.66 -0.08
C GLU A 108 34.11 8.60 -0.16
N GLY A 109 35.25 8.93 -0.77
CA GLY A 109 36.41 8.05 -0.87
C GLY A 109 36.29 6.94 -1.94
N LYS A 110 37.25 6.00 -1.93
CA LYS A 110 37.29 4.90 -2.88
C LYS A 110 36.52 3.70 -2.32
N LEU A 111 35.23 3.65 -2.63
CA LEU A 111 34.38 2.50 -2.31
C LEU A 111 34.37 1.47 -3.44
N ASN A 112 34.41 0.19 -3.07
CA ASN A 112 34.19 -0.90 -4.00
C ASN A 112 32.69 -1.06 -4.34
N LYS A 113 32.38 -1.92 -5.31
CA LYS A 113 31.01 -2.11 -5.80
C LYS A 113 30.05 -2.61 -4.72
N ASP A 114 30.51 -3.48 -3.83
CA ASP A 114 29.68 -4.08 -2.80
C ASP A 114 29.38 -3.08 -1.68
N GLU A 115 30.37 -2.28 -1.28
CA GLU A 115 30.20 -1.17 -0.33
C GLU A 115 29.18 -0.14 -0.84
N LYS A 116 29.30 0.26 -2.11
CA LYS A 116 28.31 1.15 -2.76
C LYS A 116 26.90 0.56 -2.74
N ASN A 117 26.78 -0.74 -3.01
CA ASN A 117 25.51 -1.43 -2.99
C ASN A 117 24.90 -1.49 -1.57
N ILE A 118 25.72 -1.73 -0.54
CA ILE A 118 25.29 -1.72 0.86
C ILE A 118 24.77 -0.34 1.26
N ILE A 119 25.53 0.72 0.98
CA ILE A 119 25.15 2.10 1.31
C ILE A 119 23.84 2.48 0.62
N ARG A 120 23.71 2.18 -0.68
CA ARG A 120 22.49 2.48 -1.44
C ARG A 120 21.27 1.76 -0.88
N GLN A 121 21.41 0.49 -0.50
CA GLN A 121 20.34 -0.26 0.15
C GLN A 121 19.98 0.33 1.52
N ALA A 122 20.98 0.77 2.30
CA ALA A 122 20.75 1.44 3.58
C ALA A 122 19.96 2.74 3.41
N TYR A 123 20.35 3.60 2.45
CA TYR A 123 19.61 4.82 2.13
C TYR A 123 18.20 4.53 1.62
N ALA A 124 18.04 3.54 0.74
CA ALA A 124 16.72 3.12 0.27
C ALA A 124 15.84 2.64 1.44
N GLY A 125 16.42 1.89 2.39
CA GLY A 125 15.77 1.47 3.62
C GLY A 125 15.28 2.66 4.44
N LEU A 126 16.17 3.63 4.72
CA LEU A 126 15.84 4.85 5.48
C LEU A 126 14.71 5.66 4.83
N LEU A 127 14.76 5.85 3.51
CA LEU A 127 13.74 6.58 2.77
C LEU A 127 12.41 5.82 2.76
N ASN A 128 12.44 4.50 2.58
CA ASN A 128 11.23 3.69 2.52
C ASN A 128 10.61 3.45 3.91
N SER A 129 11.39 3.60 4.99
CA SER A 129 10.89 3.58 6.36
C SER A 129 10.47 4.96 6.87
N LYS A 130 10.66 6.03 6.10
CA LYS A 130 10.27 7.38 6.51
C LYS A 130 8.74 7.49 6.52
N GLN A 131 8.17 7.38 7.71
CA GLN A 131 6.72 7.46 7.91
C GLN A 131 6.32 8.88 8.31
N PHE A 132 5.21 9.35 7.75
CA PHE A 132 4.52 10.54 8.21
C PHE A 132 3.32 10.10 9.04
N TYR A 133 3.28 10.54 10.29
CA TYR A 133 2.16 10.30 11.18
C TYR A 133 1.41 11.61 11.39
N TYR A 134 0.20 11.69 10.85
CA TYR A 134 -0.73 12.78 11.16
C TYR A 134 -1.49 12.41 12.42
N TYR A 135 -0.99 12.88 13.57
CA TYR A 135 -1.48 12.47 14.88
C TYR A 135 -2.48 13.51 15.39
N ILE A 136 -3.78 13.34 15.12
CA ILE A 136 -4.83 14.22 15.63
C ILE A 136 -5.22 13.76 17.04
N VAL A 137 -4.46 14.17 18.05
CA VAL A 137 -4.62 13.67 19.43
C VAL A 137 -5.98 13.99 19.99
N LYS A 138 -6.49 15.17 19.63
CA LYS A 138 -7.81 15.64 20.07
C LYS A 138 -8.92 14.65 19.67
N ASP A 139 -8.98 14.26 18.40
CA ASP A 139 -10.04 13.37 17.88
C ASP A 139 -9.93 11.97 18.50
N TRP A 140 -8.71 11.50 18.75
CA TRP A 140 -8.46 10.25 19.46
C TRP A 140 -8.90 10.28 20.93
N LEU A 141 -8.63 11.38 21.64
CA LEU A 141 -9.03 11.58 23.05
C LEU A 141 -10.54 11.80 23.21
N ASP A 142 -11.16 12.49 22.27
CA ASP A 142 -12.60 12.77 22.28
C ASP A 142 -13.41 11.53 21.86
N GLY A 143 -12.74 10.54 21.27
CA GLY A 143 -13.32 9.27 20.82
C GLY A 143 -14.08 9.46 19.51
N GLU A 144 -13.57 8.87 18.43
CA GLU A 144 -14.29 8.90 17.15
C GLU A 144 -15.62 8.16 17.31
N GLY A 145 -16.72 8.92 17.38
CA GLY A 145 -18.08 8.43 17.65
C GLY A 145 -18.68 7.48 16.59
N LYS A 146 -17.87 6.91 15.70
CA LYS A 146 -18.32 5.98 14.64
C LYS A 146 -17.66 4.60 14.63
N HIS A 147 -16.64 4.33 15.45
CA HIS A 147 -16.05 2.99 15.48
C HIS A 147 -16.01 2.39 16.88
N PHE A 148 -16.22 1.07 16.90
CA PHE A 148 -16.39 0.10 17.98
C PHE A 148 -15.26 0.03 19.02
N MET A 149 -14.58 1.13 19.34
CA MET A 149 -13.80 1.16 20.57
C MET A 149 -14.79 1.34 21.72
N PRO A 150 -14.96 0.33 22.61
CA PRO A 150 -15.73 0.56 23.82
C PRO A 150 -15.13 1.78 24.51
N LYS A 151 -15.97 2.77 24.88
CA LYS A 151 -15.56 3.93 25.68
C LYS A 151 -14.60 3.40 26.75
N PHE A 152 -13.38 3.92 26.78
CA PHE A 152 -12.38 3.48 27.75
C PHE A 152 -13.05 3.52 29.13
N ASP A 153 -13.10 2.38 29.84
CA ASP A 153 -13.63 2.35 31.19
C ASP A 153 -12.80 3.30 32.08
N GLU A 154 -13.36 3.73 33.22
CA GLU A 154 -12.67 4.69 34.11
C GLU A 154 -11.25 4.23 34.50
N LYS A 155 -11.03 2.90 34.57
CA LYS A 155 -9.72 2.31 34.87
C LYS A 155 -8.72 2.48 33.72
N ARG A 156 -9.14 2.31 32.46
CA ARG A 156 -8.31 2.58 31.28
C ARG A 156 -8.05 4.07 31.12
N GLN A 157 -9.04 4.93 31.40
CA GLN A 157 -8.86 6.38 31.36
C GLN A 157 -7.82 6.86 32.39
N ALA A 158 -7.79 6.27 33.58
CA ALA A 158 -6.80 6.57 34.61
C ALA A 158 -5.35 6.22 34.21
N ILE A 159 -5.16 5.31 33.24
CA ILE A 159 -3.84 4.81 32.79
C ILE A 159 -3.46 5.36 31.40
N LEU A 160 -4.33 6.15 30.76
CA LEU A 160 -4.06 6.76 29.45
C LEU A 160 -2.84 7.69 29.54
N LYS A 161 -1.74 7.25 28.93
CA LYS A 161 -0.56 8.09 28.72
C LYS A 161 -0.90 9.23 27.76
N ASN A 162 -0.31 10.40 27.97
CA ASN A 162 -0.43 11.57 27.10
C ASN A 162 -1.85 12.17 26.99
N LYS A 163 -2.74 11.91 27.97
CA LYS A 163 -4.10 12.48 28.04
C LYS A 163 -4.18 14.01 27.99
N GLU A 164 -3.08 14.70 28.33
CA GLU A 164 -2.97 16.17 28.33
C GLU A 164 -2.53 16.75 26.97
N TRP A 165 -2.16 15.92 25.99
CA TRP A 165 -1.58 16.37 24.72
C TRP A 165 -2.63 16.83 23.70
N ARG A 166 -3.65 17.58 24.14
CA ARG A 166 -4.75 18.07 23.28
C ARG A 166 -4.34 19.09 22.19
N HIS A 167 -3.06 19.48 22.16
CA HIS A 167 -2.50 20.48 21.26
C HIS A 167 -1.63 19.90 20.14
N MET A 168 -1.46 18.57 20.10
CA MET A 168 -0.76 17.84 19.03
C MET A 168 -1.72 17.36 17.95
#